data_AF-A0A402BJK4-F1
#
_entry.id   AF-A0A402BJK4-F1
#
_cell.length_a   1.000
_cell.length_b   1.000
_cell.length_c   1.000
_cell.angle_alpha   90.00
_cell.angle_beta   90.00
_cell.angle_gamma   90.00
#
_symmetry.space_group_name_H-M   'P 1'
#
loop_
_entity.id
_entity.type
_entity.pdbx_description
1 polymer ?
#
loop_
_entity_poly.entity_id
_entity_poly.type
_entity_poly.pdbx_seq_one_letter_code
_entity_poly.pdbx_strand_id
1 'polypeptide(L)'
;MMNFIGTLKFGAAYNVDGKDKSKKGMISFTVADEIGNTFSCQMWEDDPQFANLAQGIEQMRFQPVQFTIKSYVSRMRTFKDGTERPQTNFIVANVSFPNAAAPASTTGA
;
A
#
# COMPACT_ATOMS: atom_id res chain seq x y z
N MET A 1 3.65 -17.80 -0.12
CA MET A 1 3.35 -16.35 0.04
C MET A 1 4.44 -15.77 0.92
N MET A 2 4.96 -14.59 0.58
CA MET A 2 6.09 -13.98 1.29
C MET A 2 5.57 -12.88 2.22
N ASN A 3 5.93 -12.95 3.50
CA ASN A 3 5.67 -11.89 4.48
C ASN A 3 6.81 -10.88 4.46
N PHE A 4 6.47 -9.60 4.54
CA PHE A 4 7.42 -8.50 4.53
C PHE A 4 7.14 -7.58 5.72
N ILE A 5 8.21 -7.05 6.31
CA ILE A 5 8.18 -6.07 7.41
C ILE A 5 9.04 -4.89 6.99
N GLY A 6 8.55 -3.68 7.23
CA GLY A 6 9.33 -2.46 7.01
C GLY A 6 8.65 -1.24 7.59
N THR A 7 9.09 -0.06 7.15
CA THR A 7 8.54 1.23 7.58
C THR A 7 7.76 1.89 6.45
N LEU A 8 6.52 2.31 6.71
CA LEU A 8 5.73 3.06 5.74
C LEU A 8 6.36 4.44 5.51
N LYS A 9 6.78 4.75 4.27
CA LYS A 9 7.32 6.08 3.90
C LYS A 9 6.24 7.00 3.38
N PHE A 10 5.31 6.45 2.62
CA PHE A 10 4.19 7.18 2.02
C PHE A 10 3.06 6.19 1.76
N GLY A 11 1.82 6.64 1.82
CA GLY A 11 0.67 5.85 1.43
C GLY A 11 -0.52 6.77 1.20
N ALA A 12 -1.36 6.44 0.23
CA ALA A 12 -2.60 7.16 -0.07
C ALA A 12 -3.56 6.27 -0.85
N ALA A 13 -4.85 6.59 -0.77
CA ALA A 13 -5.90 5.95 -1.53
C ALA A 13 -6.23 6.77 -2.79
N TYR A 14 -6.44 6.08 -3.90
CA TYR A 14 -6.69 6.67 -5.21
C TYR A 14 -7.85 5.97 -5.90
N ASN A 15 -8.60 6.73 -6.69
CA ASN A 15 -9.48 6.16 -7.70
C ASN A 15 -8.72 6.13 -9.03
N VAL A 16 -8.55 4.93 -9.60
CA VAL A 16 -7.87 4.74 -10.88
C VAL A 16 -8.86 4.26 -11.94
N ASP A 17 -8.68 4.74 -13.16
CA ASP A 17 -9.48 4.30 -14.29
C ASP A 17 -9.00 2.91 -14.75
N GLY A 18 -9.92 1.96 -14.74
CA GLY A 18 -9.76 0.64 -15.33
C GLY A 18 -9.73 0.70 -16.85
N LYS A 19 -9.20 -0.36 -17.48
CA LYS A 19 -9.18 -0.50 -18.95
C LYS A 19 -10.59 -0.49 -19.58
N ASP A 20 -11.59 -0.83 -18.78
CA ASP A 20 -13.02 -0.84 -19.09
C ASP A 20 -13.75 0.48 -18.78
N LYS A 21 -13.01 1.54 -18.42
CA LYS A 21 -13.55 2.83 -17.92
C LYS A 21 -14.29 2.71 -16.57
N SER A 22 -14.22 1.57 -15.89
CA SER A 22 -14.65 1.49 -14.49
C SER A 22 -13.69 2.29 -13.62
N LYS A 23 -14.17 2.87 -12.51
CA LYS A 23 -13.31 3.46 -11.50
C LYS A 23 -13.08 2.39 -10.43
N LYS A 24 -11.81 2.11 -10.13
CA LYS A 24 -11.41 1.17 -9.09
C LYS A 24 -10.63 1.87 -8.00
N GLY A 25 -10.95 1.57 -6.76
CA GLY A 25 -10.16 1.97 -5.60
C GLY A 25 -8.82 1.24 -5.58
N MET A 26 -7.74 1.99 -5.36
CA MET A 26 -6.40 1.47 -5.17
C MET A 26 -5.67 2.25 -4.07
N ILE A 27 -5.17 1.54 -3.07
CA ILE A 27 -4.22 2.10 -2.11
C ILE A 27 -2.83 1.87 -2.70
N SER A 28 -2.06 2.94 -2.85
CA SER A 28 -0.65 2.86 -3.24
C SER A 28 0.20 3.37 -2.11
N PHE A 29 1.21 2.61 -1.73
CA PHE A 29 2.10 2.96 -0.65
C PHE A 29 3.53 2.46 -0.87
N THR A 30 4.48 3.14 -0.23
CA THR A 30 5.90 2.83 -0.30
C THR A 30 6.38 2.40 1.06
N VAL A 31 7.06 1.25 1.12
CA VAL A 31 7.66 0.72 2.34
C VAL A 31 9.17 0.68 2.18
N ALA A 32 9.90 1.07 3.22
CA ALA A 32 11.35 0.92 3.27
C ALA A 32 11.73 -0.25 4.19
N ASP A 33 12.70 -1.07 3.78
CA ASP A 33 13.32 -2.06 4.67
C ASP A 33 14.34 -1.41 5.63
N GLU A 34 15.00 -2.24 6.45
CA GLU A 34 15.98 -1.81 7.44
C GLU A 34 17.25 -1.21 6.83
N ILE A 35 17.58 -1.55 5.58
CA ILE A 35 18.77 -1.05 4.88
C ILE A 35 18.45 0.09 3.91
N GLY A 36 17.19 0.50 3.82
CA GLY A 36 16.74 1.66 3.06
C GLY A 36 16.25 1.38 1.65
N ASN A 37 16.13 0.11 1.23
CA ASN A 37 15.49 -0.21 -0.06
C ASN A 37 14.01 0.12 0.01
N THR A 38 13.46 0.66 -1.08
CA THR A 38 12.06 1.05 -1.14
C THR A 38 11.26 0.13 -2.06
N PHE A 39 10.08 -0.26 -1.60
CA PHE A 39 9.18 -1.19 -2.27
C PHE A 39 7.85 -0.47 -2.54
N SER A 40 7.47 -0.37 -3.81
CA SER A 40 6.17 0.17 -4.22
C SER A 40 5.11 -0.93 -4.06
N CYS A 41 4.14 -0.70 -3.18
CA CYS A 41 3.09 -1.64 -2.82
C CYS A 41 1.71 -1.10 -3.22
N GLN A 42 0.80 -2.01 -3.57
CA GLN A 42 -0.55 -1.71 -3.98
C GLN A 42 -1.54 -2.70 -3.34
N MET A 43 -2.66 -2.17 -2.88
CA MET A 43 -3.83 -2.95 -2.45
C MET A 43 -5.05 -2.46 -3.23
N TRP A 44 -5.84 -3.40 -3.72
CA TRP A 44 -7.03 -3.13 -4.54
C TRP A 44 -8.31 -3.29 -3.71
N GLU A 45 -9.39 -2.68 -4.18
CA GLU A 45 -10.70 -2.66 -3.50
C GLU A 45 -11.38 -4.02 -3.31
N ASP A 46 -10.89 -5.06 -4.01
CA ASP A 46 -11.32 -6.44 -3.85
C ASP A 46 -10.79 -7.10 -2.56
N ASP A 47 -9.77 -6.50 -1.93
CA ASP A 47 -9.28 -6.95 -0.64
C ASP A 47 -10.20 -6.46 0.50
N PRO A 48 -10.64 -7.35 1.42
CA PRO A 48 -11.52 -6.96 2.53
C PRO A 48 -10.93 -5.86 3.44
N GLN A 49 -9.59 -5.73 3.52
CA GLN A 49 -8.95 -4.70 4.33
C GLN A 49 -8.97 -3.31 3.68
N PHE A 50 -9.26 -3.21 2.38
CA PHE A 50 -9.13 -1.98 1.62
C PHE A 50 -9.91 -0.82 2.25
N ALA A 51 -11.19 -1.01 2.54
CA ALA A 51 -12.07 0.07 3.01
C ALA A 51 -11.56 0.71 4.32
N ASN A 52 -11.11 -0.13 5.26
CA ASN A 52 -10.58 0.32 6.54
C ASN A 52 -9.21 0.99 6.37
N LEU A 53 -8.35 0.40 5.55
CA LEU A 53 -6.99 0.90 5.34
C LEU A 53 -6.99 2.23 4.56
N ALA A 54 -7.87 2.38 3.58
CA ALA A 54 -7.98 3.57 2.74
C ALA A 54 -8.27 4.84 3.56
N GLN A 55 -8.99 4.72 4.68
CA GLN A 55 -9.33 5.85 5.56
C GLN A 55 -8.14 6.34 6.39
N GLY A 56 -7.16 5.47 6.69
CA GLY A 56 -6.10 5.76 7.67
C GLY A 56 -4.68 5.70 7.13
N ILE A 57 -4.44 5.15 5.93
CA ILE A 57 -3.09 4.85 5.43
C ILE A 57 -2.16 6.07 5.40
N GLU A 58 -2.70 7.27 5.14
CA GLU A 58 -1.95 8.52 5.12
C GLU A 58 -1.39 8.90 6.49
N GLN A 59 -2.14 8.59 7.56
CA GLN A 59 -1.78 8.87 8.95
C GLN A 59 -0.75 7.87 9.49
N MET A 60 -0.61 6.71 8.84
CA MET A 60 0.31 5.65 9.25
C MET A 60 1.76 5.88 8.79
N ARG A 61 2.08 7.07 8.29
CA ARG A 61 3.42 7.40 7.82
C ARG A 61 4.44 7.22 8.96
N PHE A 62 5.59 6.67 8.61
CA PHE A 62 6.70 6.33 9.52
C PHE A 62 6.38 5.26 10.55
N GLN A 63 5.20 4.62 10.48
CA GLN A 63 4.89 3.47 11.33
C GLN A 63 5.46 2.18 10.74
N PRO A 64 5.87 1.22 11.60
CA PRO A 64 6.16 -0.13 11.19
C PRO A 64 4.93 -0.78 10.55
N VAL A 65 5.13 -1.46 9.43
CA VAL A 65 4.10 -2.15 8.68
C VAL A 65 4.53 -3.57 8.36
N GLN A 66 3.60 -4.50 8.46
CA GLN A 66 3.75 -5.88 8.03
C GLN A 66 2.66 -6.23 7.04
N PHE A 67 3.02 -6.95 5.97
CA PHE A 67 2.06 -7.40 4.96
C PHE A 67 2.52 -8.68 4.26
N THR A 68 1.60 -9.32 3.54
CA THR A 68 1.87 -10.46 2.68
C THR A 68 1.85 -10.02 1.21
N ILE A 69 2.89 -10.37 0.46
CA ILE A 69 2.92 -10.18 -1.00
C ILE A 69 2.12 -11.31 -1.66
N LYS A 70 1.04 -10.95 -2.35
CA LYS A 70 0.19 -11.87 -3.13
C LYS A 70 0.77 -12.11 -4.52
N SER A 71 1.17 -11.03 -5.20
CA SER A 71 1.71 -11.05 -6.56
C SER A 71 2.49 -9.75 -6.83
N TYR A 72 3.03 -9.59 -8.04
CA TYR A 72 3.67 -8.36 -8.47
C TYR A 72 3.38 -8.09 -9.94
N VAL A 73 3.46 -6.82 -10.32
CA VAL A 73 3.40 -6.38 -11.71
C VAL A 73 4.64 -5.54 -11.97
N SER A 74 5.40 -5.89 -13.00
CA SER A 74 6.53 -5.09 -13.46
C SER A 74 6.20 -4.46 -14.82
N ARG A 75 6.46 -3.17 -14.96
CA ARG A 75 6.21 -2.41 -16.20
C ARG A 75 7.27 -1.36 -16.42
N MET A 76 7.58 -1.08 -17.67
CA MET A 76 8.37 0.10 -18.03
C MET A 76 7.51 1.35 -17.80
N ARG A 77 8.04 2.33 -17.09
CA ARG A 77 7.39 3.62 -16.90
C ARG A 77 8.25 4.72 -17.50
N THR A 78 7.65 5.51 -18.36
CA THR A 78 8.22 6.76 -18.85
C THR A 78 8.07 7.83 -17.76
N PHE A 79 9.20 8.36 -17.29
CA PHE A 79 9.26 9.44 -16.32
C PHE A 79 9.09 10.79 -17.02
N LYS A 80 8.89 11.86 -16.23
CA LYS A 80 8.70 13.23 -16.77
C LYS A 80 9.90 13.74 -17.57
N ASP A 81 11.08 13.17 -17.34
CA ASP A 81 12.32 13.45 -18.06
C ASP A 81 12.46 12.64 -19.37
N GLY A 82 11.45 11.85 -19.74
CA GLY A 82 11.46 10.99 -20.93
C GLY A 82 12.23 9.69 -20.75
N THR A 83 12.86 9.45 -19.60
CA THR A 83 13.56 8.19 -19.35
C THR A 83 12.56 7.06 -19.08
N GLU A 84 12.86 5.86 -19.56
CA GLU A 84 12.09 4.67 -19.24
C GLU A 84 12.84 3.85 -18.21
N ARG A 85 12.20 3.56 -17.07
CA ARG A 85 12.77 2.62 -16.08
C ARG A 85 11.75 1.57 -15.70
N PRO A 86 12.19 0.34 -15.39
CA PRO A 86 11.31 -0.68 -14.85
C PRO A 86 10.80 -0.23 -13.48
N GLN A 87 9.49 -0.32 -13.27
CA GLN A 87 8.86 -0.15 -11.98
C GLN A 87 8.10 -1.42 -11.63
N THR A 88 8.45 -2.02 -10.50
CA THR A 88 7.75 -3.18 -9.94
C THR A 88 6.83 -2.72 -8.82
N ASN A 89 5.55 -3.05 -8.96
CA ASN A 89 4.52 -2.81 -7.96
C ASN A 89 4.10 -4.15 -7.36
N PHE A 90 4.26 -4.30 -6.06
CA PHE A 90 3.85 -5.49 -5.32
C PHE A 90 2.37 -5.36 -4.95
N ILE A 91 1.58 -6.39 -5.26
CA ILE A 91 0.19 -6.48 -4.83
C ILE A 91 0.17 -7.21 -3.49
N VAL A 92 -0.39 -6.57 -2.48
CA VAL A 92 -0.25 -6.99 -1.08
C VAL A 92 -1.60 -7.17 -0.39
N ALA A 93 -1.59 -7.94 0.70
CA ALA A 93 -2.72 -8.19 1.57
C ALA A 93 -2.25 -8.44 3.00
N ASN A 94 -3.20 -8.64 3.93
CA ASN A 94 -2.92 -8.83 5.36
C ASN A 94 -2.03 -7.71 5.91
N VAL A 95 -2.31 -6.48 5.48
CA VAL A 95 -1.59 -5.29 5.93
C VAL A 95 -1.96 -5.03 7.37
N SER A 96 -0.93 -4.86 8.21
CA SER A 96 -1.06 -4.61 9.63
C SER A 96 -0.01 -3.61 10.07
N PHE A 97 -0.35 -2.79 11.06
CA PHE A 97 0.54 -1.83 11.70
C PHE A 97 0.66 -2.23 13.17
N PRO A 98 1.71 -2.96 13.56
CA PRO A 98 1.82 -3.53 14.90
C PRO A 98 1.75 -2.49 16.02
N ASN A 99 2.16 -1.25 15.72
CA ASN A 99 2.21 -0.14 16.68
C ASN A 99 1.09 0.88 16.49
N ALA A 100 0.12 0.62 15.60
CA ALA A 100 -1.07 1.46 15.53
C ALA A 100 -1.85 1.31 16.82
N ALA A 101 -2.05 2.41 17.56
CA ALA A 101 -2.98 2.40 18.68
C ALA A 101 -4.33 1.90 18.15
N ALA A 102 -4.86 0.82 18.75
CA ALA A 102 -6.21 0.38 18.47
C ALA A 102 -7.15 1.58 18.68
N PRO A 103 -8.15 1.81 17.80
CA PRO A 103 -9.15 2.83 18.07
C PRO A 103 -9.74 2.52 19.45
N ALA A 104 -9.69 3.51 20.35
CA ALA A 104 -10.24 3.37 21.69
C ALA A 104 -11.68 2.88 21.55
N SER A 105 -11.94 1.64 21.94
CA SER A 105 -13.29 1.11 22.04
C SER A 105 -14.02 2.00 23.03
N THR A 106 -14.94 2.83 22.54
CA THR A 106 -15.91 3.56 23.35
C THR A 106 -16.68 2.53 24.15
N THR A 107 -16.20 2.27 25.35
CA THR A 107 -16.89 1.50 26.37
C THR A 107 -17.99 2.43 26.85
N GLY A 108 -19.24 1.99 26.67
CA GLY A 108 -20.41 2.82 26.87
C GLY A 108 -20.53 3.43 28.27
N ALA A 109 -21.29 4.50 28.32
CA ALA A 109 -22.17 4.88 29.42
C ALA A 109 -23.40 5.54 28.80
#